data_AF-A0A8J2JHL0-F1
#
_entry.id   AF-A0A8J2JHL0-F1
#
_cell.length_a   1.000
_cell.length_b   1.000
_cell.length_c   1.000
_cell.angle_alpha   90.00
_cell.angle_beta   90.00
_cell.angle_gamma   90.00
#
_symmetry.space_group_name_H-M   'P 1'
#
loop_
_entity.id
_entity.type
_entity.pdbx_description
1 polymer ?
#
loop_
_entity_poly.entity_id
_entity_poly.type
_entity_poly.pdbx_seq_one_letter_code
_entity_poly.pdbx_strand_id
1 'polypeptide(L)'
;MKFYPKAVPSLRFPKLCSNNSCVTDHKNFTFDASRPVFGVQARRTDKIIEAKKSFHATDEYVHIFEVFFKILENHQDPKTVFIASDDHTFLADIRKSYKLPSWKILGFDSNITMANQGQRNSDLGLISIVRDLYFLAKCNFVICGLSSNVCRMILEIMATQFPN
;
A
#
# COMPACT_ATOMS: atom_id res chain seq x y z
N MET A 1 -19.37 17.30 -3.60
CA MET A 1 -18.90 15.89 -3.71
C MET A 1 -19.38 15.18 -2.46
N LYS A 2 -20.34 14.23 -2.55
CA LYS A 2 -20.80 13.48 -1.37
C LYS A 2 -19.79 12.37 -1.07
N PHE A 3 -19.11 12.47 0.06
CA PHE A 3 -18.20 11.43 0.52
C PHE A 3 -19.00 10.36 1.25
N TYR A 4 -18.96 9.13 0.73
CA TYR A 4 -19.45 7.96 1.45
C TYR A 4 -18.27 7.33 2.18
N PRO A 5 -18.10 7.54 3.49
CA PRO A 5 -17.08 6.83 4.25
C PRO A 5 -17.38 5.34 4.19
N LYS A 6 -16.50 4.58 3.56
CA LYS A 6 -16.55 3.13 3.55
C LYS A 6 -16.32 2.62 4.99
N ALA A 7 -17.25 1.85 5.53
CA ALA A 7 -17.02 1.13 6.77
C ALA A 7 -15.86 0.15 6.57
N VAL A 8 -14.76 0.34 7.29
CA VAL A 8 -13.60 -0.55 7.21
C VAL A 8 -13.72 -1.59 8.33
N PRO A 9 -14.07 -2.85 8.06
CA PRO A 9 -14.14 -3.85 9.13
C PRO A 9 -12.77 -4.05 9.80
N SER A 10 -12.76 -4.42 11.06
CA SER A 10 -11.53 -4.79 11.77
C SER A 10 -10.91 -6.04 11.11
N LEU A 11 -9.81 -5.83 10.40
CA LEU A 11 -9.23 -6.86 9.53
C LEU A 11 -8.09 -7.60 10.26
N ARG A 12 -8.31 -8.88 10.54
CA ARG A 12 -7.24 -9.85 10.83
C ARG A 12 -6.98 -10.66 9.57
N PHE A 13 -5.75 -10.62 9.07
CA PHE A 13 -5.35 -11.55 8.02
C PHE A 13 -4.94 -12.89 8.61
N PRO A 14 -5.46 -14.01 8.08
CA PRO A 14 -4.92 -15.31 8.42
C PRO A 14 -3.46 -15.41 7.97
N LYS A 15 -2.68 -16.19 8.71
CA LYS A 15 -1.31 -16.54 8.35
C LYS A 15 -1.32 -17.26 6.99
N LEU A 16 -0.77 -16.60 5.95
CA LEU A 16 -0.68 -17.17 4.61
C LEU A 16 0.64 -17.96 4.49
N CYS A 17 0.53 -19.27 4.31
CA CYS A 17 1.67 -20.19 4.13
C CYS A 17 1.55 -20.93 2.79
N SER A 18 2.67 -21.15 2.12
CA SER A 18 2.83 -22.13 1.05
C SER A 18 4.06 -23.00 1.34
N ASN A 19 3.93 -24.33 1.16
CA ASN A 19 5.03 -25.30 1.10
C ASN A 19 6.17 -25.03 2.11
N ASN A 20 5.84 -25.13 3.41
CA ASN A 20 6.73 -24.92 4.56
C ASN A 20 7.28 -23.48 4.77
N SER A 21 6.86 -22.53 3.95
CA SER A 21 7.21 -21.12 4.08
C SER A 21 5.97 -20.28 4.34
N CYS A 22 6.04 -19.43 5.36
CA CYS A 22 4.94 -18.54 5.70
C CYS A 22 5.38 -17.10 5.47
N VAL A 23 4.47 -16.26 4.99
CA VAL A 23 4.69 -14.81 5.05
C VAL A 23 4.61 -14.43 6.53
N THR A 24 5.77 -14.31 7.17
CA THR A 24 5.95 -14.16 8.62
C THR A 24 5.79 -12.74 9.13
N ASP A 25 5.53 -11.76 8.25
CA ASP A 25 5.31 -10.37 8.69
C ASP A 25 3.89 -10.24 9.29
N HIS A 26 3.76 -10.79 10.50
CA HIS A 26 2.59 -10.85 11.36
C HIS A 26 2.38 -9.56 12.15
N LYS A 27 2.77 -8.39 11.60
CA LYS A 27 2.26 -7.14 12.15
C LYS A 27 0.76 -7.14 11.90
N ASN A 28 0.00 -7.54 12.91
CA ASN A 28 -1.44 -7.40 12.98
C ASN A 28 -1.76 -5.91 12.97
N PHE A 29 -1.76 -5.27 11.79
CA PHE A 29 -2.26 -3.93 11.68
C PHE A 29 -3.72 -4.00 11.22
N THR A 30 -4.60 -3.54 12.10
CA THR A 30 -6.00 -3.32 11.79
C THR A 30 -6.17 -1.91 11.27
N PHE A 31 -6.93 -1.76 10.18
CA PHE A 31 -7.45 -0.45 9.79
C PHE A 31 -8.49 -0.02 10.83
N ASP A 32 -8.35 1.21 11.30
CA ASP A 32 -9.32 1.81 12.20
C ASP A 32 -10.50 2.29 11.36
N ALA A 33 -11.67 1.68 11.54
CA ALA A 33 -12.89 2.02 10.81
C ALA A 33 -13.32 3.47 10.98
N SER A 34 -12.93 4.11 12.09
CA SER A 34 -13.31 5.48 12.40
C SER A 34 -12.45 6.52 11.69
N ARG A 35 -11.40 6.10 10.99
CA ARG A 35 -10.40 7.01 10.40
C ARG A 35 -10.10 6.63 8.94
N PRO A 36 -9.94 7.62 8.06
CA PRO A 36 -9.58 7.33 6.68
C PRO A 36 -8.16 6.76 6.59
N VAL A 37 -8.00 5.71 5.80
CA VAL A 37 -6.72 5.11 5.42
C VAL A 37 -6.40 5.48 3.97
N PHE A 38 -5.21 6.05 3.76
CA PHE A 38 -4.70 6.39 2.44
C PHE A 38 -3.75 5.30 1.93
N GLY A 39 -4.08 4.66 0.81
CA GLY A 39 -3.28 3.61 0.20
C GLY A 39 -2.29 4.15 -0.83
N VAL A 40 -1.07 3.61 -0.84
CA VAL A 40 -0.02 3.94 -1.81
C VAL A 40 0.50 2.64 -2.43
N GLN A 41 0.39 2.53 -3.75
CA GLN A 41 1.04 1.47 -4.52
C GLN A 41 2.20 2.07 -5.32
N ALA A 42 3.41 1.84 -4.86
CA ALA A 42 4.62 2.22 -5.58
C ALA A 42 5.13 1.02 -6.40
N ARG A 43 5.43 1.25 -7.68
CA ARG A 43 6.09 0.27 -8.56
C ARG A 43 7.43 0.87 -8.99
N ARG A 44 8.55 0.32 -8.50
CA ARG A 44 9.90 0.90 -8.62
C ARG A 44 10.90 -0.01 -9.33
N THR A 45 10.92 -1.33 -9.07
CA THR A 45 12.09 -2.17 -9.40
C THR A 45 12.29 -2.50 -10.89
N ASP A 46 11.23 -2.64 -11.67
CA ASP A 46 11.27 -2.87 -13.13
C ASP A 46 11.09 -1.57 -13.94
N LYS A 47 10.32 -0.62 -13.40
CA LYS A 47 10.07 0.69 -14.04
C LYS A 47 11.29 1.59 -14.19
N ILE A 48 12.34 1.42 -13.39
CA ILE A 48 13.60 2.16 -13.55
C ILE A 48 14.25 1.83 -14.92
N ILE A 49 14.05 0.61 -15.43
CA ILE A 49 14.67 0.13 -16.66
C ILE A 49 13.76 0.39 -17.88
N GLU A 50 12.45 0.15 -17.74
CA GLU A 50 11.50 0.27 -18.87
C GLU A 50 11.05 1.72 -19.15
N ALA A 51 11.00 2.59 -18.14
CA ALA A 51 10.50 3.96 -18.30
C ALA A 51 11.06 4.92 -17.24
N LYS A 52 12.33 5.33 -17.40
CA LYS A 52 13.03 6.31 -16.51
C LYS A 52 12.24 7.58 -16.19
N LYS A 53 11.36 8.05 -17.10
CA LYS A 53 10.48 9.22 -16.91
C LYS A 53 9.32 9.01 -15.94
N SER A 54 9.06 7.77 -15.51
CA SER A 54 7.96 7.40 -14.61
C SER A 54 8.43 6.91 -13.24
N PHE A 55 9.71 7.14 -12.92
CA PHE A 55 10.25 6.98 -11.58
C PHE A 55 9.87 8.20 -10.75
N HIS A 56 9.24 7.96 -9.60
CA HIS A 56 8.84 8.99 -8.65
C HIS A 56 9.69 8.84 -7.39
N ALA A 57 10.32 9.93 -6.96
CA ALA A 57 11.12 9.95 -5.75
C ALA A 57 10.23 9.74 -4.51
N THR A 58 10.82 9.25 -3.41
CA THR A 58 10.07 9.02 -2.17
C THR A 58 9.36 10.28 -1.68
N ASP A 59 10.04 11.43 -1.76
CA ASP A 59 9.51 12.73 -1.35
C ASP A 59 8.29 13.17 -2.17
N GLU A 60 8.16 12.71 -3.42
CA GLU A 60 7.02 13.04 -4.27
C GLU A 60 5.75 12.36 -3.77
N TYR A 61 5.83 11.07 -3.44
CA TYR A 61 4.70 10.35 -2.81
C TYR A 61 4.28 11.00 -1.51
N VAL A 62 5.25 11.54 -0.78
CA VAL A 62 5.02 12.18 0.51
C VAL A 62 4.33 13.50 0.36
N HIS A 63 4.85 14.34 -0.50
CA HIS A 63 4.20 15.60 -0.82
C HIS A 63 2.73 15.36 -1.24
N ILE A 64 2.48 14.31 -2.04
CA ILE A 64 1.12 13.99 -2.47
C ILE A 64 0.23 13.59 -1.28
N PHE A 65 0.69 12.73 -0.35
CA PHE A 65 -0.15 12.38 0.79
C PHE A 65 -0.36 13.57 1.75
N GLU A 66 0.61 14.48 1.89
CA GLU A 66 0.45 15.69 2.71
C GLU A 66 -0.62 16.62 2.13
N VAL A 67 -0.53 16.86 0.81
CA VAL A 67 -1.53 17.65 0.07
C VAL A 67 -2.90 16.99 0.16
N PHE A 68 -2.96 15.67 0.01
CA PHE A 68 -4.20 14.92 0.08
C PHE A 68 -4.92 15.09 1.44
N PHE A 69 -4.22 14.87 2.56
CA PHE A 69 -4.82 15.05 3.88
C PHE A 69 -5.18 16.52 4.18
N LYS A 70 -4.48 17.48 3.58
CA LYS A 70 -4.86 18.90 3.63
C LYS A 70 -6.16 19.17 2.88
N ILE A 71 -6.34 18.61 1.69
CA ILE A 71 -7.57 18.74 0.88
C ILE A 71 -8.77 18.09 1.57
N LEU A 72 -8.56 16.96 2.25
CA LEU A 72 -9.64 16.31 3.01
C LEU A 72 -10.09 17.11 4.24
N GLU A 73 -9.41 18.22 4.58
CA GLU A 73 -9.59 18.94 5.84
C GLU A 73 -9.54 17.99 7.05
N ASN A 74 -8.78 16.89 6.90
CA ASN A 74 -8.71 15.86 7.90
C ASN A 74 -7.67 16.25 8.94
N HIS A 75 -8.15 16.86 10.02
CA HIS A 75 -7.35 17.24 11.17
C HIS A 75 -7.19 16.11 12.21
N GLN A 76 -7.69 14.90 11.94
CA GLN A 76 -7.55 13.78 12.85
C GLN A 76 -6.18 13.11 12.74
N ASP A 77 -5.43 13.15 13.84
CA ASP A 77 -4.14 12.47 13.97
C ASP A 77 -4.26 11.17 14.81
N PRO A 78 -3.51 10.10 14.46
CA PRO A 78 -2.58 10.06 13.33
C PRO A 78 -3.27 9.82 11.97
N LYS A 79 -2.74 10.46 10.94
CA LYS A 79 -3.01 10.19 9.52
C LYS A 79 -2.46 8.82 9.17
N THR A 80 -3.32 7.93 8.70
CA THR A 80 -2.92 6.53 8.43
C THR A 80 -2.66 6.33 6.94
N VAL A 81 -1.46 5.85 6.62
CA VAL A 81 -1.05 5.55 5.24
C VAL A 81 -0.66 4.07 5.16
N PHE A 82 -1.27 3.32 4.25
CA PHE A 82 -0.85 1.95 3.91
C PHE A 82 -0.01 1.96 2.64
N ILE A 83 1.17 1.35 2.68
CA ILE A 83 2.15 1.38 1.60
C ILE A 83 2.45 -0.04 1.14
N ALA A 84 2.33 -0.25 -0.17
CA ALA A 84 2.80 -1.44 -0.87
C ALA A 84 3.80 -1.04 -1.94
N SER A 85 4.92 -1.74 -1.98
CA SER A 85 6.00 -1.48 -2.93
C SER A 85 6.70 -2.79 -3.28
N ASP A 86 7.09 -2.93 -4.54
CA ASP A 86 8.00 -3.98 -4.99
C ASP A 86 9.46 -3.70 -4.66
N ASP A 87 9.76 -2.46 -4.24
CA ASP A 87 11.06 -2.04 -3.72
C ASP A 87 11.06 -2.05 -2.19
N HIS A 88 11.87 -2.95 -1.64
CA HIS A 88 12.06 -3.17 -0.20
C HIS A 88 12.60 -1.98 0.59
N THR A 89 13.33 -1.06 -0.04
CA THR A 89 13.88 0.09 0.67
C THR A 89 12.82 1.19 0.87
N PHE A 90 11.81 1.25 0.00
CA PHE A 90 10.84 2.35 -0.02
C PHE A 90 10.08 2.52 1.30
N LEU A 91 9.57 1.42 1.85
CA LEU A 91 8.82 1.45 3.11
C LEU A 91 9.73 1.85 4.29
N ALA A 92 10.97 1.34 4.30
CA ALA A 92 11.96 1.67 5.31
C ALA A 92 12.34 3.16 5.25
N ASP A 93 12.54 3.69 4.03
CA ASP A 93 12.86 5.09 3.79
C ASP A 93 11.73 6.00 4.26
N ILE A 94 10.46 5.70 3.94
CA ILE A 94 9.33 6.49 4.42
C ILE A 94 9.23 6.45 5.95
N ARG A 95 9.36 5.27 6.56
CA ARG A 95 9.34 5.15 8.02
C ARG A 95 10.50 5.89 8.70
N LYS A 96 11.63 6.06 8.02
CA LYS A 96 12.80 6.79 8.52
C LYS A 96 12.64 8.30 8.35
N SER A 97 12.26 8.74 7.16
CA SER A 97 12.14 10.16 6.79
C SER A 97 10.94 10.84 7.46
N TYR A 98 9.86 10.11 7.72
CA TYR A 98 8.60 10.65 8.26
C TYR A 98 8.29 10.13 9.66
N LYS A 99 9.34 9.97 10.50
CA LYS A 99 9.17 9.78 11.95
C LYS A 99 8.55 11.04 12.56
N LEU A 100 7.25 11.18 12.42
CA LEU A 100 6.45 12.24 13.01
C LEU A 100 5.30 11.61 13.82
N PRO A 101 4.99 12.12 15.02
CA PRO A 101 3.91 11.57 15.86
C PRO A 101 2.51 11.66 15.22
N SER A 102 2.36 12.41 14.13
CA SER A 102 1.11 12.60 13.39
C SER A 102 0.83 11.56 12.30
N TRP A 103 1.77 10.67 11.96
CA TRP A 103 1.61 9.70 10.87
C TRP A 103 1.74 8.26 11.32
N LYS A 104 0.79 7.42 10.91
CA LYS A 104 0.79 5.98 11.10
C LYS A 104 1.06 5.29 9.77
N ILE A 105 2.34 4.95 9.53
CA ILE A 105 2.78 4.27 8.30
C ILE A 105 2.66 2.76 8.44
N LEU A 106 1.69 2.19 7.74
CA LEU A 106 1.41 0.77 7.64
C LEU A 106 1.98 0.21 6.33
N GLY A 107 2.31 -1.07 6.33
CA GLY A 107 2.93 -1.72 5.20
C GLY A 107 3.62 -2.98 5.65
N PHE A 108 3.70 -3.96 4.76
CA PHE A 108 4.47 -5.16 5.01
C PHE A 108 5.89 -4.95 4.53
N ASP A 109 6.84 -5.30 5.38
CA ASP A 109 8.23 -5.38 4.99
C ASP A 109 8.33 -6.48 3.92
N SER A 110 8.79 -6.11 2.72
CA SER A 110 8.95 -7.08 1.66
C SER A 110 10.11 -8.02 2.03
N ASN A 111 9.81 -9.27 2.32
CA ASN A 111 10.82 -10.32 2.51
C ASN A 111 11.56 -10.65 1.20
N ILE A 112 11.12 -10.09 0.07
CA ILE A 112 11.69 -10.28 -1.26
C ILE A 112 12.75 -9.19 -1.48
N THR A 113 13.96 -9.44 -0.99
CA THR A 113 15.14 -8.63 -1.33
C THR A 113 15.40 -8.69 -2.84
N MET A 114 15.97 -7.64 -3.41
CA MET A 114 16.37 -7.57 -4.84
C MET A 114 17.26 -8.74 -5.30
N ALA A 115 17.91 -9.45 -4.37
CA ALA A 115 18.69 -10.67 -4.62
C ALA A 115 17.82 -11.90 -5.02
N ASN A 116 16.50 -11.85 -4.83
CA ASN A 116 15.57 -12.97 -5.06
C ASN A 116 14.55 -12.69 -6.18
N GLN A 117 15.00 -12.19 -7.34
CA GLN A 117 14.13 -12.04 -8.52
C GLN A 117 13.42 -13.35 -8.91
N GLY A 118 14.04 -14.51 -8.64
CA GLY A 118 13.45 -15.84 -8.83
C GLY A 118 12.25 -16.16 -7.92
N GLN A 119 12.05 -15.42 -6.82
CA GLN A 119 10.90 -15.62 -5.93
C GLN A 119 9.65 -14.80 -6.30
N ARG A 120 9.71 -13.90 -7.30
CA ARG A 120 8.50 -13.21 -7.80
C ARG A 120 7.46 -14.19 -8.33
N ASN A 121 7.92 -15.27 -8.95
CA ASN A 121 7.10 -16.36 -9.47
C ASN A 121 6.95 -17.52 -8.47
N SER A 122 7.38 -17.33 -7.22
CA SER A 122 7.11 -18.28 -6.15
C SER A 122 5.72 -18.02 -5.57
N ASP A 123 5.13 -19.05 -4.96
CA ASP A 123 3.86 -18.93 -4.25
C ASP A 123 3.87 -17.77 -3.23
N LEU A 124 5.01 -17.51 -2.58
CA LEU A 124 5.17 -16.38 -1.65
C LEU A 124 5.08 -15.02 -2.33
N GLY A 125 5.64 -14.89 -3.53
CA GLY A 125 5.54 -13.68 -4.34
C GLY A 125 4.10 -13.38 -4.73
N LEU A 126 3.38 -14.39 -5.21
CA LEU A 126 1.96 -14.29 -5.55
C LEU A 126 1.11 -13.93 -4.33
N ILE A 127 1.32 -14.63 -3.20
CA ILE A 127 0.62 -14.37 -1.93
C ILE A 127 0.85 -12.93 -1.48
N SER A 128 2.08 -12.42 -1.59
CA SER A 128 2.41 -11.04 -1.21
C SER A 128 1.66 -10.02 -2.07
N ILE A 129 1.60 -10.26 -3.39
CA ILE A 129 0.84 -9.40 -4.32
C ILE A 129 -0.66 -9.43 -3.98
N VAL A 130 -1.24 -10.61 -3.78
CA VAL A 130 -2.67 -10.77 -3.43
C VAL A 130 -3.01 -10.07 -2.11
N ARG A 131 -2.14 -10.20 -1.11
CA ARG A 131 -2.27 -9.51 0.17
C ARG A 131 -2.25 -7.99 -0.02
N ASP A 132 -1.27 -7.46 -0.74
CA ASP A 132 -1.13 -6.02 -0.94
C ASP A 132 -2.33 -5.44 -1.70
N LEU A 133 -2.80 -6.13 -2.75
CA LEU A 133 -4.02 -5.79 -3.50
C LEU A 133 -5.24 -5.69 -2.60
N TYR A 134 -5.42 -6.69 -1.73
CA TYR A 134 -6.55 -6.70 -0.80
C TYR A 134 -6.53 -5.48 0.12
N PHE A 135 -5.38 -5.18 0.74
CA PHE A 135 -5.31 -4.05 1.68
C PHE A 135 -5.46 -2.71 0.97
N LEU A 136 -4.88 -2.55 -0.22
CA LEU A 136 -5.05 -1.33 -1.02
C LEU A 136 -6.52 -1.12 -1.41
N ALA A 137 -7.21 -2.16 -1.87
CA ALA A 137 -8.63 -2.06 -2.23
C ALA A 137 -9.57 -1.81 -1.03
N LYS A 138 -9.08 -1.95 0.20
CA LYS A 138 -9.79 -1.61 1.44
C LYS A 138 -9.49 -0.21 1.97
N CYS A 139 -8.46 0.46 1.46
CA CYS A 139 -8.21 1.86 1.77
C CYS A 139 -9.37 2.74 1.29
N ASN A 140 -9.53 3.91 1.92
CA ASN A 140 -10.56 4.88 1.53
C ASN A 140 -10.18 5.56 0.21
N PHE A 141 -8.88 5.74 -0.01
CA PHE A 141 -8.30 6.34 -1.21
C PHE A 141 -7.04 5.58 -1.56
N VAL A 142 -6.71 5.53 -2.85
CA VAL A 142 -5.47 4.90 -3.32
C VAL A 142 -4.81 5.82 -4.33
N ILE A 143 -3.49 6.00 -4.19
CA ILE A 143 -2.64 6.53 -5.24
C ILE A 143 -1.76 5.45 -5.82
N CYS A 144 -1.77 5.37 -7.15
CA CYS A 144 -0.96 4.44 -7.90
C CYS A 144 -0.82 4.90 -9.35
N GLY A 145 0.22 4.44 -10.05
CA GLY A 145 0.40 4.76 -11.46
C GLY A 145 -0.40 3.81 -12.36
N LEU A 146 -1.32 4.34 -13.18
CA LEU A 146 -2.21 3.54 -14.07
C LEU A 146 -1.49 2.65 -15.10
N SER A 147 -0.21 2.86 -15.33
CA SER A 147 0.63 1.95 -16.12
C SER A 147 0.91 0.61 -15.42
N SER A 148 0.68 0.51 -14.11
CA SER A 148 0.80 -0.71 -13.32
C SER A 148 -0.47 -1.58 -13.43
N ASN A 149 -0.34 -2.84 -13.86
CA ASN A 149 -1.44 -3.82 -13.83
C ASN A 149 -2.02 -3.95 -12.41
N VAL A 150 -1.17 -3.92 -11.39
CA VAL A 150 -1.57 -3.96 -9.98
C VAL A 150 -2.46 -2.77 -9.64
N CYS A 151 -2.11 -1.56 -10.11
CA CYS A 151 -2.91 -0.36 -9.90
C CYS A 151 -4.30 -0.47 -10.54
N ARG A 152 -4.39 -0.92 -11.79
CA ARG A 152 -5.68 -1.09 -12.49
C ARG A 152 -6.59 -2.07 -11.77
N MET A 153 -6.06 -3.21 -11.34
CA MET A 153 -6.82 -4.21 -10.61
C MET A 153 -7.31 -3.70 -9.25
N ILE A 154 -6.53 -2.87 -8.53
CA ILE A 154 -7.01 -2.23 -7.29
C ILE A 154 -8.24 -1.37 -7.58
N LEU A 155 -8.19 -0.54 -8.61
CA LEU A 155 -9.30 0.35 -8.97
C LEU A 155 -10.55 -0.44 -9.39
N GLU A 156 -10.39 -1.52 -10.15
CA GLU A 156 -11.47 -2.44 -10.50
C GLU A 156 -12.12 -3.05 -9.25
N ILE A 157 -11.33 -3.59 -8.31
CA ILE A 157 -11.84 -4.15 -7.04
C ILE A 157 -12.48 -3.06 -6.17
N MET A 158 -11.97 -1.83 -6.18
CA MET A 158 -12.59 -0.72 -5.48
C MET A 158 -13.96 -0.39 -6.10
N ALA A 159 -14.07 -0.38 -7.43
CA ALA A 159 -15.32 -0.10 -8.14
C ALA A 159 -16.42 -1.12 -7.82
N THR A 160 -16.09 -2.40 -7.62
CA THR A 160 -17.10 -3.41 -7.22
C THR A 160 -17.63 -3.23 -5.79
N GLN A 161 -17.01 -2.37 -4.98
CA GLN A 161 -17.37 -2.16 -3.58
C GLN A 161 -18.27 -0.93 -3.36
N PHE A 162 -18.58 -0.18 -4.42
CA PHE A 162 -19.53 0.93 -4.37
C PHE A 162 -20.75 0.59 -5.23
N PRO A 163 -21.98 0.70 -4.68
CA PRO A 163 -23.17 0.67 -5.53
C PRO A 163 -23.15 1.89 -6.46
N ASN A 164 -23.48 1.67 -7.74
CA ASN A 164 -23.67 2.73 -8.72
C ASN A 164 -24.78 3.69 -8.31
#